data_AF-A0AAP2RKC4-F1
#
_entry.id   AF-A0AAP2RKC4-F1
#
_cell.length_a   1.000
_cell.length_b   1.000
_cell.length_c   1.000
_cell.angle_alpha   90.00
_cell.angle_beta   90.00
_cell.angle_gamma   90.00
#
_symmetry.space_group_name_H-M   'P 1'
#
loop_
_entity.id
_entity.type
_entity.pdbx_description
1 polymer ?
#
loop_
_entity_poly.entity_id
_entity_poly.type
_entity_poly.pdbx_seq_one_letter_code
_entity_poly.pdbx_strand_id
1 'polypeptide(L)'
;MRKPQKGFFKKGSKLPGGIILSALVVLLCAGLVAARFVRKSSQSGIISAGEFYFFSDLLRETSDDARYTYDSQSGKVSIEIYNFADSKRITPVDIDYEVTVTGGSADRRGGTLAGGGTGSSEKIFITPSDDSNAVIVQVKTTSPYEKTLRAQFDPSAGSSYFLEDKAGNRAAVLTMTCKEDVSGNTVRINLPEGVVPDATDSHVTYVGGKYRYTFADSGVYSLVLLKTDMGITLGDGGDGALGDEITIIKTP
;
A
#
# COMPACT_ATOMS: atom_id res chain seq x y z
N MET A 1 -51.86 48.86 -41.23
CA MET A 1 -52.05 47.54 -40.57
C MET A 1 -50.73 47.22 -39.85
N ARG A 2 -50.60 46.91 -38.56
CA ARG A 2 -51.47 46.66 -37.39
C ARG A 2 -50.74 47.21 -36.13
N LYS A 3 -51.52 47.54 -35.10
CA LYS A 3 -51.13 48.04 -33.76
C LYS A 3 -50.51 46.93 -32.86
N PRO A 4 -49.94 47.29 -31.68
CA PRO A 4 -48.98 46.50 -30.87
C PRO A 4 -49.61 45.74 -29.68
N GLN A 5 -48.85 44.86 -28.99
CA GLN A 5 -49.01 44.47 -27.56
C GLN A 5 -47.80 43.63 -27.12
N LYS A 6 -47.02 44.06 -26.11
CA LYS A 6 -47.13 43.80 -24.64
C LYS A 6 -46.89 42.35 -24.21
N GLY A 7 -45.74 42.16 -23.55
CA GLY A 7 -45.60 41.51 -22.24
C GLY A 7 -45.76 39.99 -22.15
N PHE A 8 -44.80 39.31 -21.51
CA PHE A 8 -45.05 38.63 -20.24
C PHE A 8 -43.71 38.20 -19.61
N PHE A 9 -43.51 38.59 -18.36
CA PHE A 9 -42.52 38.01 -17.45
C PHE A 9 -42.73 36.48 -17.34
N LYS A 10 -41.65 35.70 -17.32
CA LYS A 10 -41.57 34.56 -16.40
C LYS A 10 -40.18 34.39 -15.82
N LYS A 11 -40.18 34.52 -14.49
CA LYS A 11 -39.15 34.34 -13.49
C LYS A 11 -38.89 32.84 -13.29
N GLY A 12 -37.60 32.48 -13.26
CA GLY A 12 -37.05 31.38 -12.46
C GLY A 12 -37.30 29.93 -12.91
N SER A 13 -36.20 29.22 -13.14
CA SER A 13 -35.96 27.94 -12.45
C SER A 13 -34.45 27.77 -12.24
N LYS A 14 -33.99 28.13 -11.04
CA LYS A 14 -32.82 27.45 -10.48
C LYS A 14 -33.29 26.04 -10.16
N LEU A 15 -32.68 25.03 -10.75
CA LEU A 15 -32.67 23.69 -10.19
C LEU A 15 -31.30 23.02 -10.42
N PRO A 16 -30.95 22.12 -9.50
CA PRO A 16 -29.58 21.80 -9.12
C PRO A 16 -29.09 20.50 -9.76
N GLY A 17 -27.79 20.39 -9.91
CA GLY A 17 -27.08 19.15 -10.16
C GLY A 17 -25.61 19.47 -9.85
N GLY A 18 -24.97 18.91 -8.83
CA GLY A 18 -25.03 17.51 -8.47
C GLY A 18 -23.99 16.78 -9.29
N ILE A 19 -22.82 16.59 -8.66
CA ILE A 19 -21.77 15.61 -8.98
C ILE A 19 -20.88 15.94 -10.20
N ILE A 20 -19.59 16.10 -9.91
CA ILE A 20 -18.43 15.38 -10.47
C ILE A 20 -17.23 16.33 -10.37
N LEU A 21 -16.40 16.14 -9.35
CA LEU A 21 -14.95 16.30 -9.52
C LEU A 21 -14.24 15.33 -8.59
N SER A 22 -14.29 14.07 -9.02
CA SER A 22 -13.50 12.96 -8.50
C SER A 22 -12.04 13.06 -8.95
N ALA A 23 -11.17 12.51 -8.10
CA ALA A 23 -9.80 12.08 -8.38
C ALA A 23 -8.72 13.16 -8.51
N LEU A 24 -8.23 13.69 -7.37
CA LEU A 24 -6.84 14.14 -7.26
C LEU A 24 -6.35 14.32 -5.81
N VAL A 25 -6.15 13.25 -5.04
CA VAL A 25 -5.13 13.27 -3.96
C VAL A 25 -4.59 11.86 -3.76
N VAL A 26 -3.61 11.48 -4.57
CA VAL A 26 -2.71 10.35 -4.25
C VAL A 26 -1.28 10.86 -4.42
N LEU A 27 -0.45 10.57 -3.43
CA LEU A 27 0.99 10.85 -3.32
C LEU A 27 1.42 12.29 -2.99
N LEU A 28 1.46 12.58 -1.68
CA LEU A 28 2.54 13.38 -1.11
C LEU A 28 3.37 12.52 -0.16
N CYS A 29 3.96 11.47 -0.72
CA CYS A 29 5.27 10.97 -0.32
C CYS A 29 6.18 10.94 -1.55
N ALA A 30 6.14 12.00 -2.37
CA ALA A 30 7.30 12.38 -3.15
C ALA A 30 8.24 13.17 -2.23
N GLY A 31 8.78 12.49 -1.22
CA GLY A 31 10.14 12.82 -0.82
C GLY A 31 10.97 12.49 -2.06
N LEU A 32 11.65 13.47 -2.63
CA LEU A 32 12.64 13.27 -3.67
C LEU A 32 13.76 12.38 -3.11
N VAL A 33 13.53 11.08 -3.04
CA VAL A 33 14.62 10.12 -2.99
C VAL A 33 15.16 10.13 -4.40
N ALA A 34 16.29 10.81 -4.58
CA ALA A 34 17.11 10.63 -5.77
C ALA A 34 17.56 9.16 -5.77
N ALA A 35 16.71 8.29 -6.29
CA ALA A 35 16.99 6.88 -6.41
C ALA A 35 18.24 6.74 -7.30
N ARG A 36 19.30 6.18 -6.73
CA ARG A 36 20.52 5.85 -7.45
C ARG A 36 20.24 4.63 -8.31
N PHE A 37 19.59 4.84 -9.45
CA PHE A 37 19.39 3.80 -10.44
C PHE A 37 20.71 3.55 -11.18
N VAL A 38 21.22 2.32 -11.07
CA VAL A 38 22.36 1.88 -11.87
C VAL A 38 21.82 1.39 -13.21
N ARG A 39 22.16 2.10 -14.28
CA ARG A 39 21.81 1.75 -15.67
C ARG A 39 22.67 0.58 -16.14
N LYS A 40 22.06 -0.56 -16.45
CA LYS A 40 22.75 -1.66 -17.14
C LYS A 40 22.53 -1.52 -18.65
N SER A 41 23.63 -1.34 -19.38
CA SER A 41 23.61 -1.05 -20.82
C SER A 41 23.22 -2.28 -21.65
N SER A 42 22.13 -2.21 -22.43
CA SER A 42 22.10 -2.38 -23.90
C SER A 42 20.67 -2.30 -24.47
N GLN A 43 20.50 -1.49 -25.52
CA GLN A 43 19.36 -1.32 -26.44
C GLN A 43 18.08 -0.53 -26.00
N SER A 44 18.05 0.73 -26.44
CA SER A 44 16.94 1.49 -27.03
C SER A 44 15.52 1.37 -26.45
N GLY A 45 15.35 1.88 -25.23
CA GLY A 45 14.12 2.51 -24.76
C GLY A 45 14.52 3.56 -23.73
N ILE A 46 14.42 4.84 -24.07
CA ILE A 46 14.74 5.93 -23.12
C ILE A 46 13.54 6.07 -22.18
N ILE A 47 13.45 5.20 -21.18
CA ILE A 47 12.62 5.50 -20.00
C ILE A 47 13.44 6.45 -19.17
N SER A 48 12.91 7.64 -18.91
CA SER A 48 13.53 8.50 -17.90
C SER A 48 13.43 7.78 -16.54
N ALA A 49 14.45 7.88 -15.70
CA ALA A 49 14.39 7.33 -14.34
C ALA A 49 13.17 7.84 -13.52
N GLY A 50 12.52 8.92 -13.97
CA GLY A 50 11.27 9.45 -13.39
C GLY A 50 9.99 8.68 -13.77
N GLU A 51 10.05 7.71 -14.68
CA GLU A 51 8.92 6.88 -15.13
C GLU A 51 9.11 5.38 -14.80
N PHE A 52 10.09 5.06 -13.95
CA PHE A 52 10.33 3.69 -13.48
C PHE A 52 9.69 3.49 -12.10
N TYR A 53 8.54 2.83 -12.10
CA TYR A 53 7.76 2.46 -10.93
C TYR A 53 7.96 0.96 -10.63
N PHE A 54 8.56 0.68 -9.47
CA PHE A 54 8.71 -0.68 -8.94
C PHE A 54 8.55 -0.62 -7.43
N PHE A 55 7.47 -1.22 -6.94
CA PHE A 55 7.01 -1.14 -5.56
C PHE A 55 6.60 -2.53 -5.05
N SER A 56 6.40 -2.60 -3.73
CA SER A 56 5.87 -3.77 -3.05
C SER A 56 4.97 -3.35 -1.90
N ASP A 57 4.01 -4.19 -1.57
CA ASP A 57 3.18 -4.07 -0.37
C ASP A 57 4.04 -4.04 0.91
N LEU A 58 4.99 -4.98 1.03
CA LEU A 58 5.76 -5.22 2.25
C LEU A 58 7.26 -4.92 2.06
N LEU A 59 7.83 -5.08 0.87
CA LEU A 59 9.25 -4.79 0.69
C LEU A 59 9.52 -3.28 0.58
N ARG A 60 10.62 -2.81 1.18
CA ARG A 60 11.06 -1.41 1.17
C ARG A 60 12.49 -1.28 0.66
N GLU A 61 12.98 -0.06 0.50
CA GLU A 61 14.39 0.13 0.15
C GLU A 61 15.28 -0.38 1.29
N THR A 62 16.49 -0.85 0.96
CA THR A 62 17.37 -1.47 1.97
C THR A 62 17.76 -0.50 3.10
N SER A 63 17.70 0.81 2.86
CA SER A 63 17.92 1.85 3.87
C SER A 63 16.85 1.89 4.96
N ASP A 64 15.67 1.35 4.70
CA ASP A 64 14.49 1.50 5.57
C ASP A 64 14.41 0.40 6.63
N ASP A 65 15.30 -0.62 6.58
CA ASP A 65 15.35 -1.80 7.48
C ASP A 65 13.96 -2.38 7.81
N ALA A 66 13.12 -2.57 6.78
CA ALA A 66 11.76 -3.06 6.95
C ALA A 66 11.73 -4.44 7.64
N ARG A 67 11.02 -4.50 8.76
CA ARG A 67 10.85 -5.70 9.60
C ARG A 67 9.38 -5.91 9.92
N TYR A 68 8.91 -7.14 9.76
CA TYR A 68 7.54 -7.53 10.05
C TYR A 68 7.51 -8.85 10.80
N THR A 69 6.37 -9.19 11.38
CA THR A 69 6.14 -10.50 11.97
C THR A 69 5.24 -11.35 11.07
N TYR A 70 5.46 -12.67 11.06
CA TYR A 70 4.57 -13.62 10.37
C TYR A 70 4.10 -14.74 11.31
N ASP A 71 3.08 -15.48 10.85
CA ASP A 71 2.63 -16.68 11.54
C ASP A 71 3.49 -17.90 11.18
N SER A 72 4.24 -18.42 12.15
CA SER A 72 5.00 -19.66 11.96
C SER A 72 4.12 -20.89 11.73
N GLN A 73 2.84 -20.88 12.13
CA GLN A 73 1.92 -22.01 11.94
C GLN A 73 1.33 -22.05 10.52
N SER A 74 1.07 -20.90 9.90
CA SER A 74 0.64 -20.80 8.49
C SER A 74 1.66 -21.39 7.51
N GLY A 75 2.94 -21.42 7.90
CA GLY A 75 4.05 -21.89 7.08
C GLY A 75 4.27 -21.05 5.81
N LYS A 76 3.63 -19.88 5.67
CA LYS A 76 3.69 -19.05 4.46
C LYS A 76 3.70 -17.56 4.75
N VAL A 77 4.46 -16.83 3.94
CA VAL A 77 4.43 -15.36 3.83
C VAL A 77 4.09 -15.02 2.38
N SER A 78 3.20 -14.07 2.15
CA SER A 78 2.90 -13.54 0.82
C SER A 78 3.43 -12.12 0.71
N ILE A 79 3.97 -11.79 -0.47
CA ILE A 79 4.29 -10.42 -0.85
C ILE A 79 3.71 -10.17 -2.24
N GLU A 80 3.43 -8.91 -2.57
CA GLU A 80 3.06 -8.47 -3.90
C GLU A 80 4.05 -7.40 -4.38
N ILE A 81 4.50 -7.56 -5.63
CA ILE A 81 5.31 -6.56 -6.35
C ILE A 81 4.50 -6.02 -7.52
N TYR A 82 4.71 -4.74 -7.87
CA TYR A 82 3.92 -4.10 -8.92
C TYR A 82 4.67 -2.95 -9.60
N ASN A 83 4.29 -2.68 -10.86
CA ASN A 83 4.98 -1.73 -11.74
C ASN A 83 4.29 -0.37 -11.88
N PHE A 84 3.41 0.00 -10.94
CA PHE A 84 2.61 1.21 -11.02
C PHE A 84 2.45 1.88 -9.66
N ALA A 85 2.36 3.21 -9.65
CA ALA A 85 1.93 3.97 -8.46
C ALA A 85 0.41 4.21 -8.48
N ASP A 86 -0.18 4.36 -9.68
CA ASP A 86 -1.61 4.47 -9.93
C ASP A 86 -1.91 4.23 -11.42
N SER A 87 -3.18 4.39 -11.83
CA SER A 87 -3.63 4.19 -13.21
C SER A 87 -3.01 5.12 -14.26
N LYS A 88 -2.26 6.16 -13.86
CA LYS A 88 -1.57 7.10 -14.76
C LYS A 88 -0.06 7.00 -14.66
N ARG A 89 0.47 6.35 -13.63
CA ARG A 89 1.89 6.23 -13.32
C ARG A 89 2.27 4.76 -13.35
N ILE A 90 2.52 4.25 -14.55
CA ILE A 90 2.81 2.85 -14.84
C ILE A 90 4.13 2.81 -15.62
N THR A 91 5.00 1.84 -15.31
CA THR A 91 6.24 1.65 -16.06
C THR A 91 5.89 1.17 -17.49
N PRO A 92 6.31 1.89 -18.55
CA PRO A 92 5.84 1.62 -19.90
C PRO A 92 6.53 0.41 -20.57
N VAL A 93 7.59 -0.14 -19.97
CA VAL A 93 8.27 -1.35 -20.46
C VAL A 93 8.27 -2.44 -19.40
N ASP A 94 8.53 -3.65 -19.88
CA ASP A 94 8.68 -4.83 -19.05
C ASP A 94 9.78 -4.67 -17.98
N ILE A 95 9.49 -5.13 -16.77
CA ILE A 95 10.46 -5.14 -15.65
C ILE A 95 10.82 -6.58 -15.33
N ASP A 96 12.06 -6.96 -15.61
CA ASP A 96 12.60 -8.26 -15.19
C ASP A 96 13.08 -8.18 -13.75
N TYR A 97 12.81 -9.23 -12.96
CA TYR A 97 13.20 -9.30 -11.56
C TYR A 97 13.64 -10.70 -11.12
N GLU A 98 14.43 -10.72 -10.05
CA GLU A 98 14.91 -11.91 -9.35
C GLU A 98 14.49 -11.85 -7.88
N VAL A 99 14.12 -13.01 -7.32
CA VAL A 99 13.72 -13.20 -5.93
C VAL A 99 14.78 -14.03 -5.21
N THR A 100 15.30 -13.51 -4.11
CA THR A 100 16.20 -14.22 -3.21
C THR A 100 15.56 -14.33 -1.83
N VAL A 101 15.57 -15.54 -1.27
CA VAL A 101 15.07 -15.81 0.09
C VAL A 101 16.20 -16.43 0.91
N THR A 102 16.41 -15.90 2.11
CA THR A 102 17.26 -16.50 3.15
C THR A 102 16.37 -16.96 4.30
N GLY A 103 16.59 -18.16 4.84
CA GLY A 103 15.74 -18.73 5.89
C GLY A 103 14.45 -19.38 5.37
N GLY A 104 14.35 -19.65 4.06
CA GLY A 104 13.18 -20.23 3.43
C GLY A 104 13.34 -20.42 1.93
N SER A 105 12.23 -20.61 1.23
CA SER A 105 12.14 -20.71 -0.22
C SER A 105 10.99 -19.86 -0.75
N ALA A 106 11.05 -19.47 -2.02
CA ALA A 106 9.92 -18.84 -2.72
C ALA A 106 9.38 -19.80 -3.78
N ASP A 107 8.07 -19.73 -4.03
CA ASP A 107 7.38 -20.45 -5.11
C ASP A 107 7.93 -20.08 -6.50
N ARG A 108 8.54 -18.89 -6.62
CA ARG A 108 9.27 -18.43 -7.81
C ARG A 108 10.53 -17.67 -7.46
N ARG A 109 11.53 -17.73 -8.35
CA ARG A 109 12.84 -17.09 -8.18
C ARG A 109 13.05 -15.85 -9.05
N GLY A 110 12.04 -15.47 -9.84
CA GLY A 110 12.10 -14.34 -10.74
C GLY A 110 10.93 -14.34 -11.72
N GLY A 111 10.88 -13.33 -12.58
CA GLY A 111 9.83 -13.17 -13.59
C GLY A 111 9.92 -11.81 -14.28
N THR A 112 8.84 -11.45 -14.97
CA THR A 112 8.71 -10.20 -15.70
C THR A 112 7.35 -9.58 -15.38
N LEU A 113 7.33 -8.34 -14.89
CA LEU A 113 6.11 -7.54 -14.82
C LEU A 113 5.90 -6.86 -16.17
N ALA A 114 4.74 -7.08 -16.78
CA ALA A 114 4.43 -6.56 -18.10
C ALA A 114 4.34 -5.03 -18.07
N GLY A 115 5.06 -4.37 -18.97
CA GLY A 115 4.96 -2.94 -19.19
C GLY A 115 3.71 -2.54 -19.98
N GLY A 116 3.47 -1.24 -20.04
CA GLY A 116 2.48 -0.65 -20.95
C GLY A 116 1.50 0.27 -20.24
N GLY A 117 0.27 0.34 -20.77
CA GLY A 117 -0.76 1.27 -20.29
C GLY A 117 -1.61 0.76 -19.12
N THR A 118 -1.43 -0.50 -18.71
CA THR A 118 -2.17 -1.13 -17.61
C THR A 118 -1.19 -1.65 -16.57
N GLY A 119 -1.44 -1.37 -15.29
CA GLY A 119 -0.60 -1.84 -14.20
C GLY A 119 -0.54 -3.37 -14.14
N SER A 120 0.65 -3.88 -13.86
CA SER A 120 0.95 -5.30 -13.66
C SER A 120 1.43 -5.50 -12.22
N SER A 121 0.90 -6.53 -11.57
CA SER A 121 1.35 -6.99 -10.26
C SER A 121 1.60 -8.49 -10.27
N GLU A 122 2.40 -8.94 -9.30
CA GLU A 122 2.70 -10.35 -9.11
C GLU A 122 2.78 -10.69 -7.63
N LYS A 123 2.09 -11.77 -7.24
CA LYS A 123 2.08 -12.28 -5.87
C LYS A 123 3.08 -13.42 -5.73
N ILE A 124 3.99 -13.31 -4.77
CA ILE A 124 5.05 -14.28 -4.49
C ILE A 124 4.77 -14.92 -3.13
N PHE A 125 4.81 -16.24 -3.07
CA PHE A 125 4.63 -16.99 -1.83
C PHE A 125 5.98 -17.50 -1.33
N ILE A 126 6.29 -17.19 -0.08
CA ILE A 126 7.50 -17.61 0.61
C ILE A 126 7.12 -18.68 1.64
N THR A 127 7.84 -19.79 1.63
CA THR A 127 7.77 -20.84 2.63
C THR A 127 9.01 -20.76 3.53
N PRO A 128 8.89 -20.27 4.77
CA PRO A 128 9.95 -20.32 5.78
C PRO A 128 10.46 -21.75 5.99
N SER A 129 11.74 -21.89 6.32
CA SER A 129 12.27 -23.17 6.81
C SER A 129 11.92 -23.36 8.27
N ASP A 130 11.61 -24.60 8.68
CA ASP A 130 11.15 -24.94 10.04
C ASP A 130 12.11 -24.47 11.15
N ASP A 131 13.42 -24.44 10.87
CA ASP A 131 14.46 -24.03 11.83
C ASP A 131 14.83 -22.54 11.76
N SER A 132 14.15 -21.75 10.93
CA SER A 132 14.53 -20.36 10.71
C SER A 132 13.91 -19.43 11.75
N ASN A 133 14.76 -18.68 12.47
CA ASN A 133 14.32 -17.64 13.40
C ASN A 133 13.92 -16.33 12.71
N ALA A 134 14.09 -16.24 11.39
CA ALA A 134 13.67 -15.12 10.55
C ALA A 134 13.72 -15.52 9.07
N VAL A 135 12.93 -14.89 8.22
CA VAL A 135 13.02 -15.03 6.76
C VAL A 135 13.33 -13.68 6.15
N ILE A 136 14.37 -13.60 5.33
CA ILE A 136 14.74 -12.37 4.62
C ILE A 136 14.38 -12.56 3.16
N VAL A 137 13.53 -11.67 2.65
CA VAL A 137 13.11 -11.66 1.25
C VAL A 137 13.68 -10.43 0.58
N GLN A 138 14.29 -10.65 -0.59
CA GLN A 138 14.82 -9.61 -1.44
C GLN A 138 14.31 -9.80 -2.86
N VAL A 139 13.80 -8.74 -3.46
CA VAL A 139 13.47 -8.69 -4.88
C VAL A 139 14.33 -7.63 -5.55
N LYS A 140 15.09 -8.04 -6.57
CA LYS A 140 15.96 -7.17 -7.34
C LYS A 140 15.46 -7.12 -8.79
N THR A 141 15.24 -5.92 -9.31
CA THR A 141 15.02 -5.72 -10.74
C THR A 141 16.34 -5.82 -11.50
N THR A 142 16.33 -6.49 -12.64
CA THR A 142 17.52 -6.76 -13.48
C THR A 142 17.47 -6.02 -14.81
N SER A 143 16.28 -5.58 -15.24
CA SER A 143 16.02 -4.78 -16.44
C SER A 143 14.72 -3.99 -16.27
N PRO A 144 14.61 -2.76 -16.83
CA PRO A 144 15.66 -1.95 -17.48
C PRO A 144 16.61 -1.26 -16.48
N TYR A 145 16.22 -1.21 -15.20
CA TYR A 145 16.98 -0.58 -14.13
C TYR A 145 17.17 -1.55 -12.97
N GLU A 146 18.26 -1.39 -12.23
CA GLU A 146 18.46 -2.12 -10.98
C GLU A 146 17.87 -1.34 -9.81
N LYS A 147 16.93 -1.97 -9.10
CA LYS A 147 16.35 -1.54 -7.82
C LYS A 147 16.16 -2.78 -6.95
N THR A 148 16.54 -2.67 -5.68
CA THR A 148 16.40 -3.75 -4.70
C THR A 148 15.41 -3.33 -3.62
N LEU A 149 14.39 -4.16 -3.40
CA LEU A 149 13.49 -4.07 -2.26
C LEU A 149 13.74 -5.25 -1.33
N ARG A 150 13.67 -5.03 -0.01
CA ARG A 150 13.98 -6.01 1.02
C ARG A 150 13.08 -5.86 2.24
N ALA A 151 12.81 -6.97 2.91
CA ALA A 151 12.27 -7.00 4.27
C ALA A 151 12.76 -8.25 5.03
N GLN A 152 12.73 -8.18 6.35
CA GLN A 152 12.87 -9.33 7.26
C GLN A 152 11.52 -9.65 7.90
N PHE A 153 11.20 -10.94 7.99
CA PHE A 153 9.99 -11.48 8.59
C PHE A 153 10.36 -12.36 9.77
N ASP A 154 9.99 -11.95 10.98
CA ASP A 154 10.27 -12.67 12.22
C ASP A 154 9.06 -13.54 12.63
N PRO A 155 9.25 -14.81 13.02
CA PRO A 155 8.17 -15.65 13.48
C PRO A 155 7.62 -15.11 14.81
N SER A 156 6.30 -15.11 14.98
CA SER A 156 5.63 -14.77 16.23
C SER A 156 4.55 -15.81 16.57
N ALA A 157 4.12 -15.90 17.84
CA ALA A 157 3.14 -16.90 18.29
C ALA A 157 1.66 -16.47 18.23
N GLY A 158 1.33 -15.18 18.01
CA GLY A 158 -0.06 -14.69 17.94
C GLY A 158 -0.30 -13.55 16.94
N SER A 159 -1.54 -13.34 16.49
CA SER A 159 -1.89 -12.22 15.58
C SER A 159 -1.51 -10.89 16.22
N SER A 160 -0.96 -9.99 15.43
CA SER A 160 -0.33 -8.76 15.93
C SER A 160 -0.51 -7.60 14.97
N TYR A 161 -0.27 -6.38 15.44
CA TYR A 161 -0.14 -5.22 14.58
C TYR A 161 1.04 -4.35 15.01
N PHE A 162 1.51 -3.53 14.08
CA PHE A 162 2.60 -2.60 14.28
C PHE A 162 2.32 -1.31 13.50
N LEU A 163 2.52 -0.17 14.14
CA LEU A 163 2.33 1.14 13.52
C LEU A 163 3.69 1.78 13.24
N GLU A 164 3.96 2.06 11.97
CA GLU A 164 5.09 2.88 11.56
C GLU A 164 4.62 4.31 11.30
N ASP A 165 5.16 5.25 12.07
CA ASP A 165 4.92 6.67 11.85
C ASP A 165 6.14 7.54 12.21
N LYS A 166 6.22 8.73 11.59
CA LYS A 166 7.22 9.74 11.88
C LYS A 166 6.63 11.14 11.77
N ALA A 167 7.05 12.03 12.68
CA ALA A 167 6.70 13.44 12.63
C ALA A 167 7.09 14.07 11.27
N GLY A 168 6.19 14.89 10.72
CA GLY A 168 6.36 15.48 9.39
C GLY A 168 5.83 14.62 8.24
N ASN A 169 5.52 13.34 8.45
CA ASN A 169 4.89 12.50 7.43
C ASN A 169 3.40 12.77 7.34
N ARG A 170 2.87 12.85 6.10
CA ARG A 170 1.43 12.96 5.83
C ARG A 170 0.66 11.65 6.00
N ALA A 171 1.36 10.54 6.15
CA ALA A 171 0.77 9.23 6.32
C ALA A 171 1.59 8.38 7.29
N ALA A 172 0.90 7.47 7.96
CA ALA A 172 1.48 6.36 8.74
C ALA A 172 1.10 5.03 8.06
N VAL A 173 1.82 3.96 8.39
CA VAL A 173 1.51 2.61 7.89
C VAL A 173 1.21 1.70 9.07
N LEU A 174 -0.01 1.17 9.11
CA LEU A 174 -0.42 0.14 10.05
C LEU A 174 -0.20 -1.23 9.40
N THR A 175 0.75 -2.01 9.90
CA THR A 175 0.96 -3.40 9.50
C THR A 175 0.19 -4.33 10.44
N MET A 176 -0.53 -5.31 9.91
CA MET A 176 -1.33 -6.27 10.65
C MET A 176 -0.96 -7.69 10.21
N THR A 177 -0.66 -8.55 11.16
CA THR A 177 -0.35 -9.96 10.94
C THR A 177 -1.49 -10.79 11.49
N CYS A 178 -2.20 -11.48 10.59
CA CYS A 178 -3.33 -12.34 10.92
C CYS A 178 -2.93 -13.82 10.76
N LYS A 179 -3.11 -14.63 11.80
CA LYS A 179 -2.57 -16.00 11.87
C LYS A 179 -3.59 -17.09 11.64
N GLU A 180 -4.78 -16.92 12.20
CA GLU A 180 -5.86 -17.87 12.01
C GLU A 180 -6.46 -17.68 10.62
N ASP A 181 -6.92 -18.76 9.98
CA ASP A 181 -7.77 -18.63 8.80
C ASP A 181 -9.10 -18.04 9.25
N VAL A 182 -9.16 -16.73 9.11
CA VAL A 182 -10.26 -15.91 9.56
C VAL A 182 -10.92 -15.23 8.37
N SER A 183 -10.99 -15.91 7.22
CA SER A 183 -11.58 -15.33 6.01
C SER A 183 -12.94 -14.68 6.33
N GLY A 184 -13.01 -13.35 6.16
CA GLY A 184 -14.20 -12.54 6.47
C GLY A 184 -14.27 -11.95 7.89
N ASN A 185 -13.33 -12.26 8.79
CA ASN A 185 -13.23 -11.58 10.07
C ASN A 185 -12.88 -10.12 9.87
N THR A 186 -13.48 -9.31 10.73
CA THR A 186 -13.40 -7.87 10.65
C THR A 186 -12.90 -7.31 11.96
N VAL A 187 -11.84 -6.52 11.92
CA VAL A 187 -11.32 -5.79 13.07
C VAL A 187 -11.77 -4.34 12.98
N ARG A 188 -12.20 -3.78 14.12
CA ARG A 188 -12.53 -2.35 14.21
C ARG A 188 -11.24 -1.55 14.33
N ILE A 189 -11.14 -0.46 13.57
CA ILE A 189 -10.01 0.47 13.66
C ILE A 189 -10.51 1.77 14.25
N ASN A 190 -10.09 2.05 15.50
CA ASN A 190 -10.32 3.33 16.14
C ASN A 190 -9.15 4.26 15.82
N LEU A 191 -9.48 5.35 15.13
CA LEU A 191 -8.52 6.36 14.74
C LEU A 191 -8.80 7.68 15.47
N PRO A 192 -7.75 8.46 15.80
CA PRO A 192 -7.95 9.76 16.39
C PRO A 192 -8.45 10.76 15.35
N GLU A 193 -9.04 11.86 15.81
CA GLU A 193 -9.54 12.91 14.93
C GLU A 193 -8.44 13.43 13.98
N GLY A 194 -8.79 13.60 12.71
CA GLY A 194 -7.87 14.07 11.68
C GLY A 194 -7.02 12.97 11.04
N VAL A 195 -7.31 11.70 11.32
CA VAL A 195 -6.70 10.53 10.67
C VAL A 195 -7.79 9.67 10.03
N VAL A 196 -7.57 9.24 8.79
CA VAL A 196 -8.48 8.34 8.06
C VAL A 196 -7.66 7.26 7.35
N PRO A 197 -8.18 6.04 7.17
CA PRO A 197 -7.54 5.07 6.30
C PRO A 197 -7.58 5.54 4.84
N ASP A 198 -6.69 4.99 4.01
CA ASP A 198 -6.80 5.14 2.57
C ASP A 198 -8.14 4.55 2.08
N ALA A 199 -8.99 5.41 1.54
CA ALA A 199 -10.32 5.04 1.07
C ALA A 199 -10.29 4.15 -0.18
N THR A 200 -9.14 3.97 -0.82
CA THR A 200 -8.96 3.08 -1.97
C THR A 200 -8.65 1.64 -1.57
N ASP A 201 -8.36 1.38 -0.29
CA ASP A 201 -8.13 0.03 0.21
C ASP A 201 -9.45 -0.75 0.27
N SER A 202 -9.56 -1.81 -0.54
CA SER A 202 -10.76 -2.63 -0.64
C SER A 202 -11.08 -3.43 0.63
N HIS A 203 -10.12 -3.56 1.55
CA HIS A 203 -10.34 -4.23 2.83
C HIS A 203 -11.01 -3.31 3.85
N VAL A 204 -11.05 -1.99 3.61
CA VAL A 204 -11.61 -1.02 4.54
C VAL A 204 -13.08 -0.73 4.22
N THR A 205 -13.92 -0.79 5.26
CA THR A 205 -15.30 -0.31 5.20
C THR A 205 -15.58 0.69 6.31
N TYR A 206 -16.52 1.61 6.06
CA TYR A 206 -17.00 2.56 7.07
C TYR A 206 -18.49 2.31 7.34
N VAL A 207 -18.78 1.73 8.50
CA VAL A 207 -20.14 1.32 8.88
C VAL A 207 -20.44 1.77 10.30
N GLY A 208 -21.56 2.48 10.49
CA GLY A 208 -22.00 2.92 11.82
C GLY A 208 -21.03 3.90 12.49
N GLY A 209 -20.35 4.73 11.70
CA GLY A 209 -19.39 5.72 12.21
C GLY A 209 -18.00 5.16 12.55
N LYS A 210 -17.73 3.88 12.26
CA LYS A 210 -16.48 3.19 12.60
C LYS A 210 -15.82 2.58 11.38
N TYR A 211 -14.50 2.64 11.33
CA TYR A 211 -13.70 1.94 10.33
C TYR A 211 -13.57 0.47 10.71
N ARG A 212 -13.58 -0.38 9.69
CA ARG A 212 -13.49 -1.83 9.78
C ARG A 212 -12.53 -2.33 8.71
N TYR A 213 -11.65 -3.23 9.07
CA TYR A 213 -10.72 -3.89 8.15
C TYR A 213 -11.05 -5.38 8.09
N THR A 214 -11.28 -5.90 6.89
CA THR A 214 -11.63 -7.30 6.65
C THR A 214 -10.44 -8.06 6.10
N PHE A 215 -10.03 -9.12 6.78
CA PHE A 215 -8.95 -10.01 6.32
C PHE A 215 -9.51 -11.01 5.29
N ALA A 216 -8.78 -11.20 4.20
CA ALA A 216 -9.17 -12.16 3.17
C ALA A 216 -8.78 -13.60 3.57
N ASP A 217 -7.62 -13.74 4.21
CA ASP A 217 -6.98 -14.97 4.65
C ASP A 217 -5.97 -14.68 5.80
N SER A 218 -5.23 -15.69 6.23
CA SER A 218 -4.06 -15.48 7.09
C SER A 218 -2.91 -14.88 6.28
N GLY A 219 -2.17 -13.94 6.87
CA GLY A 219 -1.11 -13.23 6.19
C GLY A 219 -0.68 -11.94 6.88
N VAL A 220 0.21 -11.21 6.20
CA VAL A 220 0.66 -9.87 6.61
C VAL A 220 -0.01 -8.85 5.69
N TYR A 221 -0.61 -7.84 6.28
CA TYR A 221 -1.39 -6.80 5.63
C TYR A 221 -0.85 -5.44 6.02
N SER A 222 -1.01 -4.47 5.12
CA SER A 222 -0.62 -3.08 5.40
C SER A 222 -1.76 -2.14 5.06
N LEU A 223 -2.06 -1.20 5.95
CA LEU A 223 -3.06 -0.16 5.76
C LEU A 223 -2.42 1.22 5.91
N VAL A 224 -2.59 2.05 4.89
CA VAL A 224 -2.11 3.45 4.94
C VAL A 224 -3.12 4.31 5.71
N LEU A 225 -2.62 5.06 6.69
CA LEU A 225 -3.39 6.01 7.49
C LEU A 225 -3.00 7.44 7.09
N LEU A 226 -3.93 8.17 6.46
CA LEU A 226 -3.75 9.54 5.99
C LEU A 226 -4.04 10.55 7.10
N LYS A 227 -3.15 11.51 7.27
CA LYS A 227 -3.27 12.59 8.26
C LYS A 227 -3.68 13.89 7.60
N THR A 228 -4.58 14.60 8.26
CA THR A 228 -5.00 15.96 7.87
C THR A 228 -3.91 17.00 8.10
N ASP A 229 -3.00 16.75 9.05
CA ASP A 229 -1.93 17.65 9.45
C ASP A 229 -0.61 16.87 9.66
N MET A 230 0.53 17.47 9.27
CA MET A 230 1.87 16.83 9.35
C MET A 230 2.48 16.85 10.76
N GLY A 231 1.93 17.65 11.67
CA GLY A 231 2.27 17.67 13.09
C GLY A 231 1.59 16.56 13.89
N ILE A 232 0.62 15.85 13.31
CA ILE A 232 0.05 14.66 13.93
C ILE A 232 1.11 13.55 13.90
N THR A 233 1.52 13.08 15.07
CA THR A 233 2.31 11.85 15.24
C THR A 233 1.43 10.80 15.90
N LEU A 234 1.51 9.57 15.42
CA LEU A 234 0.69 8.46 15.86
C LEU A 234 1.51 7.44 16.62
N GLY A 235 0.84 6.77 17.55
CA GLY A 235 1.37 5.65 18.30
C GLY A 235 0.34 4.57 18.48
N ASP A 236 0.81 3.40 18.86
CA ASP A 236 -0.03 2.31 19.30
C ASP A 236 -0.74 2.68 20.62
N GLY A 237 -2.07 2.51 20.66
CA GLY A 237 -2.90 2.69 21.85
C GLY A 237 -3.17 1.39 22.63
N GLY A 238 -2.66 0.24 22.16
CA GLY A 238 -2.77 -1.08 22.77
C GLY A 238 -1.42 -1.75 23.04
N ASP A 239 -1.43 -3.08 23.11
CA ASP A 239 -0.27 -3.94 23.39
C ASP A 239 0.33 -4.59 22.13
N GLY A 240 -0.08 -4.14 20.94
CA GLY A 240 0.31 -4.73 19.66
C GLY A 240 -0.33 -6.08 19.33
N ALA A 241 -1.23 -6.61 20.16
CA ALA A 241 -1.96 -7.85 19.87
C ALA A 241 -3.22 -7.57 19.03
N LEU A 242 -3.45 -8.39 18.00
CA LEU A 242 -4.59 -8.22 17.11
C LEU A 242 -5.81 -8.95 17.69
N GLY A 243 -6.68 -8.20 18.37
CA GLY A 243 -8.01 -8.63 18.81
C GLY A 243 -9.13 -8.10 17.91
N ASP A 244 -10.36 -7.98 18.43
CA ASP A 244 -11.51 -7.43 17.69
C ASP A 244 -11.40 -5.94 17.35
N GLU A 245 -10.42 -5.25 17.94
CA GLU A 245 -10.26 -3.80 17.87
C GLU A 245 -8.78 -3.39 17.94
N ILE A 246 -8.39 -2.51 17.04
CA ILE A 246 -7.09 -1.82 17.02
C ILE A 246 -7.36 -0.36 17.36
N THR A 247 -6.62 0.20 18.32
CA THR A 247 -6.74 1.61 18.71
C THR A 247 -5.43 2.33 18.44
N ILE A 248 -5.47 3.33 17.58
CA ILE A 248 -4.35 4.22 17.28
C ILE A 248 -4.59 5.54 18.01
N ILE A 249 -3.56 6.09 18.63
CA ILE A 249 -3.63 7.34 19.39
C ILE A 249 -2.68 8.39 18.83
N LYS A 250 -2.94 9.66 19.14
CA LYS A 250 -1.95 10.72 18.93
C LYS A 250 -0.90 10.63 20.03
N THR A 251 0.36 10.66 19.64
CA THR A 251 1.47 10.82 20.59
C THR A 251 1.73 12.31 20.84
N PRO A 252 2.15 12.67 22.07
CA PRO A 252 2.55 14.04 22.39
C PRO A 252 3.73 14.55 21.56
#